data_AF-A0A812ITI0-F1
#
_entry.id   AF-A0A812ITI0-F1
#
_cell.length_a   1.000
_cell.length_b   1.000
_cell.length_c   1.000
_cell.angle_alpha   90.00
_cell.angle_beta   90.00
_cell.angle_gamma   90.00
#
_symmetry.space_group_name_H-M   'P 1'
#
loop_
_entity.id
_entity.type
_entity.pdbx_description
1 polymer ?
#
loop_
_entity_poly.entity_id
_entity_poly.type
_entity_poly.pdbx_seq_one_letter_code
_entity_poly.pdbx_strand_id
1 'polypeptide(L)'
;NLGAVPPLISEATNKAYESPPEACSLRFNEQGQVVEYTAGYVIDRRQGNTGGRGGLLGPLYAIGKGFPFPEAQPYEWSWQRKLFTWLGDLLAGDSPK
;
A
#
# COMPACT_ATOMS: atom_id res chain seq x y z
N ASN A 1 -3.89 -15.84 21.50
CA ASN A 1 -3.01 -14.79 22.04
C ASN A 1 -1.65 -14.80 21.36
N LEU A 2 -1.55 -14.16 20.19
CA LEU A 2 -0.28 -13.71 19.59
C LEU A 2 -0.51 -12.21 19.34
N GLY A 3 -0.12 -11.39 20.32
CA GLY A 3 -0.37 -9.96 20.30
C GLY A 3 0.19 -9.29 19.04
N ALA A 4 -0.54 -8.29 18.55
CA ALA A 4 -0.15 -7.33 17.50
C ALA A 4 -0.10 -7.80 16.03
N VAL A 5 -0.60 -8.98 15.68
CA VAL A 5 -0.88 -9.32 14.27
C VAL A 5 -2.41 -9.37 14.09
N PRO A 6 -3.02 -8.58 13.17
CA PRO A 6 -4.42 -8.76 12.84
C PRO A 6 -4.61 -10.24 12.48
N PRO A 7 -5.66 -10.90 13.00
CA PRO A 7 -5.83 -12.32 12.80
C PRO A 7 -5.96 -12.58 11.30
N LEU A 8 -4.88 -13.08 10.68
CA LEU A 8 -4.83 -13.43 9.25
C LEU A 8 -5.96 -14.41 8.91
N ILE A 9 -6.39 -15.19 9.91
CA ILE A 9 -7.60 -16.00 9.90
C ILE A 9 -8.67 -15.26 10.70
N SER A 10 -9.62 -14.65 10.01
CA SER A 10 -10.72 -13.92 10.64
C SER A 10 -11.96 -13.94 9.76
N GLU A 11 -13.09 -13.52 10.31
CA GLU A 11 -14.35 -13.47 9.58
C GLU A 11 -14.21 -12.64 8.29
N ALA A 12 -14.90 -13.11 7.25
CA ALA A 12 -14.93 -12.48 5.95
C ALA A 12 -15.53 -11.07 6.07
N THR A 13 -14.84 -10.08 5.52
CA THR A 13 -15.26 -8.67 5.56
C THR A 13 -16.21 -8.31 4.43
N ASN A 14 -16.37 -9.20 3.43
CA ASN A 14 -17.11 -8.97 2.19
C ASN A 14 -16.68 -7.72 1.40
N LYS A 15 -15.46 -7.22 1.64
CA LYS A 15 -14.86 -6.12 0.88
C LYS A 15 -14.08 -6.66 -0.30
N ALA A 16 -14.24 -6.03 -1.47
CA ALA A 16 -13.43 -6.33 -2.64
C ALA A 16 -11.97 -5.89 -2.42
N TYR A 17 -11.03 -6.62 -3.00
CA TYR A 17 -9.62 -6.27 -3.04
C TYR A 17 -9.22 -6.03 -4.49
N GLU A 18 -8.58 -4.88 -4.74
CA GLU A 18 -8.00 -4.53 -6.02
C GLU A 18 -6.56 -4.10 -5.79
N SER A 19 -5.63 -4.89 -6.31
CA SER A 19 -4.19 -4.61 -6.19
C SER A 19 -3.79 -3.44 -7.09
N PRO A 20 -2.91 -2.54 -6.64
CA PRO A 20 -2.20 -1.67 -7.57
C PRO A 20 -1.27 -2.52 -8.46
N PRO A 21 -0.77 -1.95 -9.58
CA PRO A 21 0.34 -2.53 -10.32
C PRO A 21 1.58 -2.69 -9.42
N GLU A 22 2.11 -3.91 -9.32
CA GLU A 22 3.24 -4.27 -8.45
C GLU A 22 4.27 -5.11 -9.20
N ALA A 23 5.54 -4.93 -8.84
CA ALA A 23 6.62 -5.81 -9.24
C ALA A 23 6.84 -6.92 -8.20
N CYS A 24 7.00 -8.14 -8.71
CA CYS A 24 7.23 -9.33 -7.91
C CYS A 24 8.50 -10.04 -8.40
N SER A 25 9.32 -10.53 -7.46
CA SER A 25 10.47 -11.38 -7.75
C SER A 25 10.28 -12.73 -7.06
N LEU A 26 10.46 -13.81 -7.82
CA LEU A 26 10.33 -15.17 -7.34
C LEU A 26 11.60 -15.94 -7.67
N ARG A 27 12.13 -16.67 -6.70
CA ARG A 27 13.22 -17.61 -6.91
C ARG A 27 12.68 -19.03 -6.88
N PHE A 28 13.06 -19.83 -7.86
CA PHE A 28 12.63 -21.23 -7.99
C PHE A 28 13.80 -22.17 -7.68
N ASN A 29 13.50 -23.33 -7.11
CA ASN A 29 14.45 -24.44 -7.01
C ASN A 29 14.46 -25.28 -8.30
N GLU A 30 15.33 -26.29 -8.34
CA GLU A 30 15.47 -27.20 -9.49
C GLU A 30 14.18 -28.00 -9.79
N GLN A 31 13.32 -28.18 -8.78
CA GLN A 31 12.02 -28.84 -8.91
C GLN A 31 10.91 -27.88 -9.40
N GLY A 32 11.24 -26.62 -9.69
CA GLY A 32 10.28 -25.61 -10.14
C GLY A 32 9.39 -25.04 -9.03
N GLN A 33 9.75 -25.23 -7.76
CA GLN A 33 9.00 -24.71 -6.60
C GLN A 33 9.55 -23.34 -6.19
N VAL A 34 8.64 -22.45 -5.76
CA VAL A 34 9.03 -21.14 -5.21
C VAL A 34 9.69 -21.33 -3.85
N VAL A 35 10.90 -20.83 -3.70
CA VAL A 35 11.67 -20.85 -2.43
C VAL A 35 11.83 -19.47 -1.82
N GLU A 36 11.70 -18.41 -2.62
CA GLU A 36 11.65 -17.04 -2.15
C GLU A 36 10.62 -16.26 -2.96
N TYR A 37 9.87 -15.42 -2.26
CA TYR A 37 8.90 -14.50 -2.87
C TYR A 37 9.06 -13.11 -2.28
N THR A 38 9.45 -12.17 -3.14
CA THR A 38 9.52 -10.75 -2.85
C THR A 38 8.36 -10.05 -3.55
N ALA A 39 7.49 -9.42 -2.78
CA ALA A 39 6.33 -8.67 -3.25
C ALA A 39 6.23 -7.31 -2.52
N GLY A 40 5.30 -6.46 -2.94
CA GLY A 40 5.04 -5.18 -2.29
C GLY A 40 5.75 -3.97 -2.90
N TYR A 41 6.39 -4.14 -4.05
CA TYR A 41 6.97 -3.04 -4.82
C TYR A 41 5.92 -2.43 -5.75
N VAL A 42 5.13 -1.50 -5.21
CA VAL A 42 4.07 -0.79 -5.94
C VAL A 42 4.68 0.15 -6.98
N ILE A 43 4.29 -0.05 -8.23
CA ILE A 43 4.73 0.76 -9.38
C ILE A 43 3.86 2.02 -9.51
N ASP A 44 2.54 1.88 -9.35
CA ASP A 44 1.60 3.00 -9.33
C ASP A 44 0.65 2.91 -8.13
N ARG A 45 0.88 3.77 -7.14
CA ARG A 45 0.13 3.81 -5.89
C ARG A 45 -1.27 4.43 -6.00
N ARG A 46 -1.61 5.01 -7.15
CA ARG A 46 -2.89 5.68 -7.40
C ARG A 46 -4.00 4.73 -7.83
N GLN A 47 -3.65 3.51 -8.19
CA GLN A 47 -4.57 2.47 -8.66
C GLN A 47 -4.90 1.49 -7.53
N GLY A 48 -6.03 0.80 -7.66
CA GLY A 48 -6.52 -0.15 -6.67
C GLY A 48 -7.02 0.52 -5.38
N ASN A 49 -7.32 -0.32 -4.38
CA ASN A 49 -7.95 0.11 -3.13
C ASN A 49 -7.09 -0.15 -1.88
N THR A 50 -5.79 -0.37 -2.08
CA THR A 50 -4.84 -0.69 -1.01
C THR A 50 -4.22 0.53 -0.32
N GLY A 51 -4.64 1.74 -0.70
CA GLY A 51 -4.00 2.99 -0.25
C GLY A 51 -2.53 3.09 -0.68
N GLY A 52 -2.20 2.51 -1.85
CA GLY A 52 -0.86 2.58 -2.42
C GLY A 52 0.14 1.57 -1.85
N ARG A 53 -0.34 0.50 -1.22
CA ARG A 53 0.48 -0.54 -0.58
C ARG A 53 0.42 -1.82 -1.37
N GLY A 54 1.51 -2.58 -1.28
CA GLY A 54 1.56 -3.91 -1.85
C GLY A 54 1.91 -5.00 -0.86
N GLY A 55 2.13 -6.20 -1.38
CA GLY A 55 2.37 -7.38 -0.55
C GLY A 55 1.24 -7.60 0.44
N LEU A 56 1.54 -8.11 1.65
CA LEU A 56 0.50 -8.40 2.65
C LEU A 56 -0.21 -7.15 3.20
N LEU A 57 0.46 -6.00 3.20
CA LEU A 57 -0.10 -4.74 3.72
C LEU A 57 -1.25 -4.21 2.86
N GLY A 58 -1.23 -4.47 1.56
CA GLY A 58 -2.26 -4.02 0.63
C GLY A 58 -3.63 -4.65 0.87
N PRO A 59 -3.78 -5.99 0.79
CA PRO A 59 -5.03 -6.69 1.07
C PRO A 59 -5.55 -6.40 2.46
N LEU A 60 -4.69 -6.41 3.48
CA LEU A 60 -5.10 -6.11 4.87
C LEU A 60 -5.68 -4.70 5.00
N TYR A 61 -5.08 -3.71 4.33
CA TYR A 61 -5.66 -2.37 4.31
C TYR A 61 -7.01 -2.33 3.57
N ALA A 62 -7.09 -2.94 2.38
CA ALA A 62 -8.31 -2.97 1.57
C ALA A 62 -9.51 -3.57 2.32
N ILE A 63 -9.26 -4.60 3.14
CA ILE A 63 -10.32 -5.23 3.95
C ILE A 63 -10.58 -4.52 5.28
N GLY A 64 -9.88 -3.42 5.60
CA GLY A 64 -10.04 -2.65 6.84
C GLY A 64 -9.37 -3.29 8.06
N LYS A 65 -8.37 -4.15 7.85
CA LYS A 65 -7.54 -4.79 8.88
C LYS A 65 -6.08 -4.31 8.80
N GLY A 66 -5.88 -3.06 8.39
CA GLY A 66 -4.55 -2.44 8.32
C GLY A 66 -3.89 -2.35 9.69
N PHE A 67 -2.56 -2.35 9.70
CA PHE A 67 -1.80 -2.25 10.94
C PHE A 67 -1.75 -0.80 11.48
N PRO A 68 -1.65 -0.61 12.81
CA PRO A 68 -1.70 0.73 13.42
C PRO A 68 -0.39 1.52 13.35
N PHE A 69 0.68 0.97 12.76
CA PHE A 69 1.99 1.66 12.70
C PHE A 69 2.16 2.50 11.43
N PRO A 70 2.93 3.61 11.48
CA PRO A 70 3.04 4.58 10.39
C PRO A 70 3.49 4.00 9.04
N GLU A 71 4.41 3.04 9.05
CA GLU A 71 4.96 2.40 7.84
C GLU A 71 3.91 1.59 7.08
N ALA A 72 2.85 1.15 7.76
CA ALA A 72 1.70 0.49 7.17
C ALA A 72 0.54 1.45 6.90
N GLN A 73 0.72 2.77 7.01
CA GLN A 73 -0.27 3.77 6.61
C GLN A 73 -0.02 4.27 5.16
N PRO A 74 -1.03 4.86 4.48
CA PRO A 74 -0.82 5.40 3.15
C PRO A 74 0.18 6.55 3.25
N TYR A 75 1.00 6.72 2.21
CA TYR A 75 1.93 7.83 2.17
C TYR A 75 1.17 9.16 2.09
N GLU A 76 1.34 9.99 3.11
CA GLU A 76 0.83 11.36 3.17
C GLU A 76 1.95 12.37 2.92
N TRP A 77 1.65 13.45 2.19
CA TRP A 77 2.63 14.52 2.01
C TRP A 77 2.86 15.26 3.32
N SER A 78 4.12 15.63 3.59
CA SER A 78 4.46 16.51 4.69
C SER A 78 3.76 17.87 4.52
N TRP A 79 3.50 18.55 5.64
CA TRP A 79 2.90 19.89 5.62
C TRP A 79 3.75 20.89 4.82
N GLN A 80 5.09 20.74 4.87
CA GLN A 80 6.03 21.58 4.12
C GLN A 80 5.85 21.42 2.62
N ARG A 81 5.72 20.17 2.16
CA ARG A 81 5.47 19.88 0.74
C ARG A 81 4.11 20.39 0.31
N LYS A 82 3.07 20.18 1.12
CA LYS A 82 1.72 20.70 0.86
C LYS A 82 1.75 22.24 0.71
N LEU A 83 2.45 22.95 1.61
CA LEU A 83 2.61 24.40 1.56
C LEU A 83 3.40 24.85 0.32
N PHE A 84 4.52 24.20 0.02
CA PHE A 84 5.34 24.54 -1.14
C PHE A 84 4.58 24.35 -2.46
N THR A 85 3.86 23.23 -2.61
CA THR A 85 2.99 22.99 -3.77
C THR A 85 1.90 24.06 -3.87
N TRP A 86 1.21 24.36 -2.76
CA TRP A 86 0.19 25.41 -2.74
C TRP A 86 0.71 26.79 -3.15
N LEU A 87 1.89 27.19 -2.65
CA LEU A 87 2.54 28.44 -3.05
C LEU A 87 2.94 28.42 -4.52
N GLY A 88 3.46 27.29 -5.01
CA GLY A 88 3.82 27.11 -6.41
C GLY A 88 2.63 27.28 -7.35
N ASP A 89 1.51 26.61 -7.05
CA ASP A 89 0.28 26.70 -7.84
C ASP A 89 -0.25 28.14 -7.88
N LEU A 90 -0.26 28.83 -6.72
CA LEU A 90 -0.72 30.22 -6.62
C LEU A 90 0.18 31.18 -7.42
N LEU A 91 1.50 31.01 -7.39
CA LEU A 91 2.44 31.82 -8.18
C LEU A 91 2.37 31.52 -9.68
N ALA A 92 2.01 30.30 -10.06
CA ALA A 92 1.79 29.91 -11.45
C ALA A 92 0.46 30.45 -12.02
N GLY A 93 -0.41 31.02 -11.19
CA GLY A 93 -1.74 31.48 -11.59
C GLY A 93 -2.78 30.35 -11.75
N ASP A 94 -2.42 29.13 -11.35
CA ASP A 94 -3.34 28.00 -11.30
C ASP A 94 -4.14 28.03 -9.99
N SER A 95 -5.38 27.53 -10.04
CA SER A 95 -6.16 27.33 -8.80
C SER A 95 -5.53 26.18 -8.01
N PRO A 96 -5.17 26.39 -6.72
CA PRO A 96 -4.57 25.34 -5.91
C PRO A 96 -5.54 24.16 -5.80
N LYS A 97 -5.05 22.94 -6.08
CA LYS A 97 -5.82 21.68 -5.99
C LYS A 97 -5.72 21.03 -4.62
#